data_AF-W1QI88-F1
#
_entry.id   AF-W1QI88-F1
#
_cell.length_a   1.000
_cell.length_b   1.000
_cell.length_c   1.000
_cell.angle_alpha   90.00
_cell.angle_beta   90.00
_cell.angle_gamma   90.00
#
_symmetry.space_group_name_H-M   'P 1'
#
loop_
_entity.id
_entity.type
_entity.pdbx_description
1 polymer ?
#
loop_
_entity_poly.entity_id
_entity_poly.type
_entity_poly.pdbx_seq_one_letter_code
_entity_poly.pdbx_strand_id
1 'polypeptide(L)'
;MLLLCARRALPTLCRPRVRFGVRLNSSDAPWYLRQTPQKSAVLNQTPLPELPANSPDTLQPLLEFVAQKLGMTDIEVFDLRGADSEQTSNEGAQEVADFMIIATGKSSKHLQKATFELNFYVKHQLKSLSTHEGLLTTGQLAKFRRRLLKRGKKGPSYAMNNYGAEPNTWVMVDCKKDNIFVHFMTPERRAAMNLEALWAKDKEKYENRAQPAEDDSIFSGFRFMHTMRRPMNAIQVLTQLSRFSRSSSTETAGRFQQLKEQHLADPASCPLDRLENHLKSKQANGRLVTAKEISKLVEVVLQSAEFHEGLETDTAVFNKRYARIFSILETFSPVLTEKDIQELLPVLVVAGSQIDADGFVTLASTTQDSDVQFRYSPMIHKLYNLCHKLYQSRKDAAFVTKMDLLFLTIFANRGNWVYMKKVLEAALQREDFVPVQAALKFLSINGTSAQCLEFVDNYLPYLKLWPSFDASAHKTELDTVLAKAGN
;
A
#
# COMPACT_ATOMS: atom_id res chain seq x y z
N MET A 1 -34.77 55.96 -29.42
CA MET A 1 -35.83 55.17 -28.75
C MET A 1 -35.51 55.13 -27.25
N LEU A 2 -35.98 56.17 -26.54
CA LEU A 2 -36.08 56.26 -25.08
C LEU A 2 -37.55 56.02 -24.73
N LEU A 3 -37.85 55.41 -23.57
CA LEU A 3 -39.10 55.35 -22.77
C LEU A 3 -38.91 54.12 -21.85
N LEU A 4 -39.27 54.00 -20.58
CA LEU A 4 -40.01 54.79 -19.59
C LEU A 4 -39.90 53.96 -18.28
N CYS A 5 -39.80 54.60 -17.11
CA CYS A 5 -40.79 54.44 -16.01
C CYS A 5 -40.32 55.08 -14.69
N ALA A 6 -40.88 56.28 -14.47
CA ALA A 6 -41.58 56.76 -13.28
C ALA A 6 -41.08 56.48 -11.84
N ARG A 7 -40.71 57.59 -11.19
CA ARG A 7 -40.77 57.85 -9.74
C ARG A 7 -42.22 58.02 -9.25
N ARG A 8 -42.51 57.61 -8.01
CA ARG A 8 -43.57 58.17 -7.14
C ARG A 8 -43.11 58.19 -5.67
N ALA A 9 -43.64 59.13 -4.90
CA ALA A 9 -43.03 59.73 -3.72
C ALA A 9 -43.86 59.56 -2.42
N LEU A 10 -43.16 59.74 -1.28
CA LEU A 10 -43.59 60.22 0.07
C LEU A 10 -44.35 59.24 1.00
N PRO A 11 -44.43 59.45 2.35
CA PRO A 11 -43.98 60.60 3.17
C PRO A 11 -43.21 60.28 4.49
N THR A 12 -42.63 61.33 5.07
CA THR A 12 -42.07 61.46 6.42
C THR A 12 -43.13 61.40 7.54
N LEU A 13 -42.87 60.64 8.61
CA LEU A 13 -43.59 60.74 9.89
C LEU A 13 -42.59 60.81 11.05
N CYS A 14 -42.50 61.99 11.66
CA CYS A 14 -41.93 62.20 12.98
C CYS A 14 -42.76 61.48 14.04
N ARG A 15 -42.11 60.78 14.97
CA ARG A 15 -42.69 60.35 16.25
C ARG A 15 -41.66 60.40 17.39
N PRO A 16 -42.12 60.52 18.66
CA PRO A 16 -41.54 61.42 19.64
C PRO A 16 -40.42 60.80 20.48
N ARG A 17 -39.61 61.70 21.06
CA ARG A 17 -38.52 61.41 21.99
C ARG A 17 -39.09 61.06 23.36
N VAL A 18 -39.20 59.76 23.65
CA VAL A 18 -39.50 59.29 25.01
C VAL A 18 -38.19 58.97 25.72
N ARG A 19 -37.84 59.80 26.70
CA ARG A 19 -36.76 59.52 27.66
C ARG A 19 -37.28 58.46 28.64
N PHE A 20 -36.80 57.23 28.51
CA PHE A 20 -36.88 56.24 29.59
C PHE A 20 -35.46 55.99 30.10
N GLY A 21 -35.15 56.54 31.27
CA GLY A 21 -34.01 56.09 32.07
C GLY A 21 -34.36 54.75 32.68
N VAL A 22 -33.95 53.67 32.04
CA VAL A 22 -34.05 52.31 32.59
C VAL A 22 -32.66 51.91 33.08
N ARG A 23 -32.51 51.69 34.38
CA ARG A 23 -31.35 50.93 34.89
C ARG A 23 -31.52 49.49 34.42
N LEU A 24 -30.74 49.07 33.43
CA LEU A 24 -30.70 47.69 32.98
C LEU A 24 -29.80 46.88 33.92
N ASN A 25 -30.36 45.87 34.57
CA ASN A 25 -29.56 44.79 35.17
C ASN A 25 -28.76 44.08 34.06
N SER A 26 -27.57 43.56 34.35
CA SER A 26 -26.60 43.02 33.36
C SER A 26 -27.15 41.91 32.44
N SER A 27 -28.27 41.30 32.80
CA SER A 27 -28.99 40.30 32.01
C SER A 27 -29.82 40.88 30.86
N ASP A 28 -30.11 42.18 30.87
CA ASP A 28 -31.06 42.84 29.97
C ASP A 28 -30.39 43.77 28.95
N ALA A 29 -29.06 43.94 29.04
CA ALA A 29 -28.27 44.58 28.00
C ALA A 29 -28.04 43.62 26.82
N PRO A 30 -28.04 44.10 25.57
CA PRO A 30 -27.70 43.27 24.41
C PRO A 30 -26.26 42.75 24.49
N TRP A 31 -26.01 41.57 23.92
CA TRP A 31 -24.80 40.75 24.16
C TRP A 31 -23.46 41.47 23.92
N TYR A 32 -23.42 42.48 23.05
CA TYR A 32 -22.23 43.24 22.71
C TYR A 32 -21.88 44.37 23.71
N LEU A 33 -22.80 44.71 24.62
CA LEU A 33 -22.62 45.73 25.67
C LEU A 33 -22.40 45.12 27.05
N ARG A 34 -22.51 43.79 27.16
CA ARG A 34 -22.18 43.06 28.38
C ARG A 34 -20.66 43.04 28.50
N GLN A 35 -20.12 43.73 29.50
CA GLN A 35 -18.72 43.55 29.89
C GLN A 35 -18.55 42.06 30.20
N THR A 36 -17.78 41.36 29.37
CA THR A 36 -17.43 39.96 29.63
C THR A 36 -16.74 39.96 30.98
N PRO A 37 -17.20 39.16 31.97
CA PRO A 37 -16.47 39.06 33.22
C PRO A 37 -15.09 38.58 32.84
N GLN A 38 -14.07 39.41 33.06
CA GLN A 38 -12.68 38.98 32.99
C GLN A 38 -12.54 37.93 34.09
N LYS A 39 -12.86 36.68 33.77
CA LYS A 39 -12.40 35.53 34.54
C LYS A 39 -10.90 35.48 34.29
N SER A 40 -10.14 36.33 34.96
CA SER A 40 -8.77 35.99 35.32
C SER A 40 -8.91 34.77 36.23
N ALA A 41 -8.98 33.58 35.62
CA ALA A 41 -8.87 32.35 36.37
C ALA A 41 -7.58 32.50 37.17
N VAL A 42 -7.72 32.58 38.50
CA VAL A 42 -6.58 32.48 39.40
C VAL A 42 -5.83 31.24 38.92
N LEU A 43 -4.58 31.44 38.48
CA LEU A 43 -3.74 30.33 38.06
C LEU A 43 -3.60 29.45 39.30
N ASN A 44 -4.34 28.36 39.35
CA ASN A 44 -4.18 27.36 40.41
C ASN A 44 -2.70 26.97 40.37
N GLN A 45 -1.97 27.34 41.42
CA GLN A 45 -0.57 26.95 41.56
C GLN A 45 -0.56 25.43 41.66
N THR A 46 -0.15 24.77 40.57
CA THR A 46 0.02 23.32 40.57
C THR A 46 1.06 22.98 41.63
N PRO A 47 0.77 22.09 42.60
CA PRO A 47 1.74 21.68 43.59
C PRO A 47 2.96 21.07 42.88
N LEU A 48 4.15 21.52 43.26
CA LEU A 48 5.40 20.98 42.72
C LEU A 48 5.70 19.65 43.44
N PRO A 49 6.04 18.57 42.73
CA PRO A 49 6.40 17.31 43.37
C PRO A 49 7.71 17.44 44.16
N GLU A 50 7.85 16.64 45.21
CA GLU A 50 9.08 16.54 45.98
C GLU A 50 10.17 15.87 45.13
N LEU A 51 11.38 16.44 45.16
CA LEU A 51 12.51 15.95 44.39
C LEU A 51 13.22 14.80 45.13
N PRO A 52 13.68 13.76 44.42
CA PRO A 52 14.49 12.72 45.03
C PRO A 52 15.85 13.27 45.47
N ALA A 53 16.45 12.63 46.48
CA ALA A 53 17.78 12.97 46.98
C ALA A 53 18.82 12.84 45.84
N ASN A 54 19.77 13.77 45.76
CA ASN A 54 20.78 13.87 44.69
C ASN A 54 20.19 14.08 43.28
N SER A 55 19.13 14.89 43.14
CA SER A 55 18.65 15.32 41.82
C SER A 55 19.60 16.34 41.17
N PRO A 56 19.72 16.38 39.83
CA PRO A 56 20.56 17.34 39.14
C PRO A 56 19.97 18.75 39.28
N ASP A 57 20.83 19.76 39.35
CA ASP A 57 20.45 21.18 39.50
C ASP A 57 19.53 21.68 38.38
N THR A 58 19.47 20.97 37.26
CA THR A 58 18.62 21.28 36.10
C THR A 58 17.15 20.85 36.28
N LEU A 59 16.87 19.90 37.18
CA LEU A 59 15.55 19.30 37.32
C LEU A 59 14.54 20.26 37.97
N GLN A 60 14.95 20.96 39.04
CA GLN A 60 14.11 21.94 39.72
C GLN A 60 13.64 23.08 38.79
N PRO A 61 14.52 23.83 38.09
CA PRO A 61 14.09 24.92 37.23
C PRO A 61 13.26 24.43 36.04
N LEU A 62 13.45 23.19 35.60
CA LEU A 62 12.63 22.57 34.57
C LEU A 62 11.20 22.31 35.07
N LEU A 63 11.03 21.77 36.28
CA LEU A 63 9.70 21.52 36.86
C LEU A 63 8.96 22.83 37.13
N GLU A 64 9.65 23.85 37.65
CA GLU A 64 9.08 25.18 37.85
C GLU A 64 8.61 25.78 36.52
N PHE A 65 9.42 25.64 35.46
CA PHE A 65 9.04 26.08 34.12
C PHE A 65 7.80 25.33 33.59
N VAL A 66 7.76 24.00 33.76
CA VAL A 66 6.63 23.16 33.32
C VAL A 66 5.34 23.51 34.08
N ALA A 67 5.41 23.71 35.40
CA ALA A 67 4.24 24.02 36.21
C ALA A 67 3.76 25.47 35.99
N GLN A 68 4.64 26.45 36.13
CA GLN A 68 4.27 27.87 36.18
C GLN A 68 4.10 28.48 34.79
N LYS A 69 5.05 28.21 33.87
CA LYS A 69 5.08 28.86 32.55
C LYS A 69 4.32 28.07 31.48
N LEU A 70 4.43 26.73 31.49
CA LEU A 70 3.65 25.90 30.58
C LEU A 70 2.22 25.64 31.08
N GLY A 71 1.95 25.83 32.37
CA GLY A 71 0.62 25.64 32.94
C GLY A 71 0.16 24.18 32.89
N MET A 72 1.09 23.24 33.01
CA MET A 72 0.78 21.82 33.12
C MET A 72 0.29 21.49 34.53
N THR A 73 -0.57 20.48 34.61
CA THR A 73 -1.17 20.00 35.85
C THR A 73 -0.73 18.57 36.12
N ASP A 74 -0.84 18.12 37.38
CA ASP A 74 -0.62 16.72 37.74
C ASP A 74 0.79 16.25 37.33
N ILE A 75 1.82 16.88 37.89
CA ILE A 75 3.22 16.63 37.50
C ILE A 75 3.79 15.57 38.44
N GLU A 76 4.25 14.46 37.87
CA GLU A 76 4.92 13.39 38.60
C GLU A 76 6.34 13.19 38.07
N VAL A 77 7.27 12.87 38.97
CA VAL A 77 8.69 12.66 38.66
C VAL A 77 9.07 11.27 39.14
N PHE A 78 9.59 10.45 38.23
CA PHE A 78 10.08 9.11 38.51
C PHE A 78 11.61 9.11 38.44
N ASP A 79 12.24 8.67 39.52
CA ASP A 79 13.69 8.43 39.58
C ASP A 79 13.97 6.98 39.17
N LEU A 80 14.68 6.83 38.05
CA LEU A 80 14.99 5.54 37.44
C LEU A 80 16.40 5.04 37.80
N ARG A 81 17.16 5.82 38.56
CA ARG A 81 18.52 5.47 38.98
C ARG A 81 18.46 4.43 40.11
N GLY A 82 19.05 3.24 39.90
CA GLY A 82 19.29 2.22 40.93
C GLY A 82 18.08 1.38 41.36
N ALA A 83 17.81 0.28 40.64
CA ALA A 83 16.94 -0.78 41.14
C ALA A 83 17.77 -1.92 41.75
N ASP A 84 18.21 -1.75 43.00
CA ASP A 84 18.88 -2.80 43.78
C ASP A 84 17.88 -3.80 44.42
N SER A 85 16.60 -3.79 44.04
CA SER A 85 15.62 -4.79 44.50
C SER A 85 15.21 -5.71 43.35
N GLU A 86 15.42 -7.00 43.54
CA GLU A 86 15.17 -8.12 42.62
C GLU A 86 13.71 -8.28 42.14
N GLN A 87 12.83 -7.31 42.39
CA GLN A 87 11.39 -7.37 42.09
C GLN A 87 10.91 -6.32 41.08
N THR A 88 11.76 -5.43 40.59
CA THR A 88 11.30 -4.34 39.72
C THR A 88 11.52 -4.66 38.25
N SER A 89 10.45 -5.01 37.55
CA SER A 89 10.36 -5.20 36.09
C SER A 89 10.52 -3.88 35.31
N ASN A 90 11.56 -3.10 35.61
CA ASN A 90 11.95 -1.89 34.88
C ASN A 90 12.95 -2.23 33.77
N GLU A 91 12.82 -3.42 33.16
CA GLU A 91 13.72 -3.88 32.10
C GLU A 91 13.62 -2.96 30.88
N GLY A 92 14.71 -2.27 30.57
CA GLY A 92 14.84 -1.35 29.42
C GLY A 92 14.60 0.14 29.74
N ALA A 93 13.91 0.46 30.83
CA ALA A 93 13.66 1.85 31.26
C ALA A 93 14.94 2.61 31.64
N GLN A 94 15.86 1.91 32.32
CA GLN A 94 17.10 2.44 32.89
C GLN A 94 18.14 2.81 31.82
N GLU A 95 18.15 2.08 30.70
CA GLU A 95 19.06 2.36 29.59
C GLU A 95 18.67 3.65 28.85
N VAL A 96 17.40 4.06 28.99
CA VAL A 96 16.82 5.16 28.22
C VAL A 96 16.90 6.49 28.97
N ALA A 97 16.63 6.52 30.28
CA ALA A 97 16.51 7.78 31.04
C ALA A 97 16.89 7.62 32.52
N ASP A 98 17.45 8.68 33.12
CA ASP A 98 17.70 8.77 34.56
C ASP A 98 16.46 9.31 35.31
N PHE A 99 15.76 10.27 34.70
CA PHE A 99 14.55 10.88 35.25
C PHE A 99 13.44 10.96 34.22
N MET A 100 12.24 10.59 34.65
CA MET A 100 11.04 10.68 33.83
C MET A 100 10.02 11.64 34.45
N ILE A 101 9.63 12.67 33.72
CA ILE A 101 8.61 13.63 34.13
C ILE A 101 7.34 13.34 33.34
N ILE A 102 6.22 13.09 34.02
CA ILE A 102 4.91 12.94 33.38
C ILE A 102 4.02 14.11 33.82
N ALA A 103 3.47 14.83 32.84
CA ALA A 103 2.62 15.98 33.10
C ALA A 103 1.37 16.00 32.21
N THR A 104 0.26 16.44 32.79
CA THR A 104 -1.05 16.48 32.12
C THR A 104 -1.33 17.87 31.53
N GLY A 105 -1.67 17.91 30.25
CA GLY A 105 -2.11 19.11 29.55
C GLY A 105 -3.62 19.14 29.27
N LYS A 106 -4.17 20.36 29.15
CA LYS A 106 -5.62 20.57 28.96
C LYS A 106 -6.19 20.06 27.64
N SER A 107 -5.40 20.08 26.56
CA SER A 107 -5.82 19.67 25.22
C SER A 107 -4.62 19.36 24.33
N SER A 108 -4.83 18.65 23.23
CA SER A 108 -3.76 18.32 22.27
C SER A 108 -3.07 19.56 21.68
N LYS A 109 -3.81 20.66 21.45
CA LYS A 109 -3.24 21.96 21.06
C LYS A 109 -2.37 22.59 22.15
N HIS A 110 -2.77 22.43 23.41
CA HIS A 110 -1.99 22.89 24.55
C HIS A 110 -0.64 22.16 24.62
N LEU A 111 -0.65 20.83 24.43
CA LEU A 111 0.57 20.00 24.41
C LEU A 111 1.54 20.50 23.33
N GLN A 112 1.07 20.75 22.10
CA GLN A 112 1.93 21.26 21.03
C GLN A 112 2.57 22.59 21.38
N LYS A 113 1.77 23.56 21.84
CA LYS A 113 2.29 24.88 22.21
C LYS A 113 3.33 24.75 23.33
N ALA A 114 3.02 23.99 24.37
CA ALA A 114 3.91 23.80 25.50
C ALA A 114 5.21 23.09 25.13
N THR A 115 5.15 22.13 24.20
CA THR A 115 6.33 21.44 23.66
C THR A 115 7.25 22.42 22.92
N PHE A 116 6.70 23.32 22.10
CA PHE A 116 7.50 24.35 21.42
C PHE A 116 8.19 25.29 22.42
N GLU A 117 7.46 25.73 23.44
CA GLU A 117 8.01 26.59 24.51
C GLU A 117 9.08 25.86 25.33
N LEU A 118 8.89 24.56 25.61
CA LEU A 118 9.87 23.73 26.28
C LEU A 118 11.14 23.56 25.44
N ASN A 119 11.01 23.24 24.15
CA ASN A 119 12.16 23.14 23.25
C ASN A 119 12.94 24.46 23.16
N PHE A 120 12.23 25.59 23.15
CA PHE A 120 12.86 26.91 23.20
C PHE A 120 13.60 27.11 24.53
N TYR A 121 12.98 26.77 25.66
CA TYR A 121 13.61 26.87 26.98
C TYR A 121 14.86 25.99 27.10
N VAL A 122 14.79 24.73 26.70
CA VAL A 122 15.93 23.79 26.71
C VAL A 122 17.08 24.34 25.85
N LYS A 123 16.77 24.82 24.64
CA LYS A 123 17.77 25.41 23.73
C LYS A 123 18.48 26.63 24.32
N HIS A 124 17.75 27.54 24.95
CA HIS A 124 18.29 28.83 25.38
C HIS A 124 18.83 28.84 26.81
N GLN A 125 18.17 28.16 27.74
CA GLN A 125 18.54 28.15 29.16
C GLN A 125 19.45 26.97 29.48
N LEU A 126 19.10 25.76 29.02
CA LEU A 126 19.89 24.56 29.28
C LEU A 126 21.06 24.37 28.30
N LYS A 127 21.05 25.12 27.18
CA LYS A 127 22.04 25.10 26.10
C LYS A 127 22.19 23.72 25.44
N SER A 128 21.13 22.90 25.44
CA SER A 128 21.08 21.60 24.78
C SER A 128 20.04 21.60 23.65
N LEU A 129 20.20 20.71 22.68
CA LEU A 129 19.24 20.55 21.58
C LEU A 129 18.31 19.38 21.89
N SER A 130 17.09 19.67 22.31
CA SER A 130 16.08 18.65 22.60
C SER A 130 15.63 17.90 21.34
N THR A 131 15.37 16.61 21.50
CA THR A 131 14.62 15.80 20.51
C THR A 131 13.18 15.65 21.00
N HIS A 132 12.22 15.55 20.10
CA HIS A 132 10.83 15.35 20.48
C HIS A 132 10.14 14.35 19.56
N GLU A 133 9.22 13.59 20.12
CA GLU A 133 8.35 12.66 19.41
C GLU A 133 6.89 13.06 19.59
N GLY A 134 6.06 12.80 18.58
CA GLY A 134 4.65 13.17 18.62
C GLY A 134 4.36 14.65 18.34
N LEU A 135 5.35 15.50 18.08
CA LEU A 135 5.10 16.87 17.62
C LEU A 135 4.87 16.89 16.11
N LEU A 136 3.74 17.45 15.68
CA LEU A 136 3.46 17.69 14.26
C LEU A 136 3.73 19.16 13.92
N THR A 137 4.56 19.40 12.90
CA THR A 137 4.78 20.75 12.41
C THR A 137 3.52 21.32 11.76
N THR A 138 3.38 22.65 11.76
CA THR A 138 2.25 23.35 11.14
C THR A 138 2.10 23.00 9.65
N GLY A 139 3.22 22.83 8.94
CA GLY A 139 3.26 22.40 7.55
C GLY A 139 2.75 20.96 7.34
N GLN A 140 3.13 20.03 8.22
CA GLN A 140 2.62 18.66 8.19
C GLN A 140 1.12 18.60 8.48
N LEU A 141 0.65 19.31 9.51
CA LEU A 141 -0.79 19.42 9.82
C LEU A 141 -1.58 20.01 8.65
N ALA A 142 -1.08 21.08 8.02
CA ALA A 142 -1.70 21.69 6.85
C ALA A 142 -1.75 20.71 5.66
N LYS A 143 -0.68 19.94 5.44
CA LYS A 143 -0.63 18.90 4.40
C LYS A 143 -1.62 17.78 4.66
N PHE A 144 -1.73 17.30 5.89
CA PHE A 144 -2.73 16.28 6.27
C PHE A 144 -4.15 16.79 6.10
N ARG A 145 -4.45 18.01 6.55
CA ARG A 145 -5.76 18.66 6.34
C ARG A 145 -6.11 18.81 4.86
N ARG A 146 -5.17 19.26 4.02
CA ARG A 146 -5.39 19.36 2.57
C ARG A 146 -5.68 18.00 1.93
N ARG A 147 -4.97 16.94 2.35
CA ARG A 147 -5.21 15.58 1.88
C ARG A 147 -6.58 15.07 2.33
N LEU A 148 -6.96 15.33 3.57
CA LEU A 148 -8.27 14.96 4.12
C LEU A 148 -9.39 15.68 3.36
N LEU A 149 -9.28 16.98 3.12
CA LEU A 149 -10.25 17.74 2.33
C LEU A 149 -10.38 17.24 0.89
N LYS A 150 -9.26 16.84 0.25
CA LYS A 150 -9.29 16.24 -1.09
C LYS A 150 -9.98 14.88 -1.10
N ARG A 151 -9.73 14.05 -0.09
CA ARG A 151 -10.42 12.75 0.08
C ARG A 151 -11.89 12.95 0.38
N GLY A 152 -12.23 13.91 1.23
CA GLY A 152 -13.59 14.17 1.63
C GLY A 152 -14.49 14.72 0.54
N LYS A 153 -13.94 15.45 -0.44
CA LYS A 153 -14.71 15.88 -1.62
C LYS A 153 -15.12 14.72 -2.55
N LYS A 154 -14.47 13.55 -2.46
CA LYS A 154 -14.68 12.43 -3.39
C LYS A 154 -15.07 11.11 -2.72
N GLY A 155 -14.99 11.03 -1.38
CA GLY A 155 -15.18 9.81 -0.62
C GLY A 155 -16.49 9.82 0.19
N PRO A 156 -17.04 8.64 0.51
CA PRO A 156 -18.19 8.51 1.39
C PRO A 156 -17.88 8.98 2.83
N SER A 157 -18.91 9.36 3.59
CA SER A 157 -18.78 10.00 4.91
C SER A 157 -17.92 9.21 5.92
N TYR A 158 -17.90 7.87 5.83
CA TYR A 158 -17.07 7.01 6.69
C TYR A 158 -15.56 7.05 6.37
N ALA A 159 -15.16 7.59 5.22
CA ALA A 159 -13.75 7.76 4.85
C ALA A 159 -13.15 9.06 5.42
N MET A 160 -13.91 9.82 6.21
CA MET A 160 -13.56 11.11 6.80
C MET A 160 -12.90 10.95 8.18
N ASN A 161 -11.87 10.11 8.31
CA ASN A 161 -11.16 9.97 9.58
C ASN A 161 -10.22 11.16 9.80
N ASN A 162 -10.32 11.80 10.98
CA ASN A 162 -9.44 12.91 11.39
C ASN A 162 -8.05 12.43 11.87
N TYR A 163 -7.74 11.14 11.74
CA TYR A 163 -6.48 10.56 12.16
C TYR A 163 -5.28 11.28 11.51
N GLY A 164 -4.39 11.84 12.34
CA GLY A 164 -3.22 12.60 11.91
C GLY A 164 -3.51 14.02 11.38
N ALA A 165 -4.77 14.47 11.34
CA ALA A 165 -5.13 15.85 10.99
C ALA A 165 -5.20 16.78 12.21
N GLU A 166 -5.33 16.20 13.39
CA GLU A 166 -5.32 16.89 14.67
C GLU A 166 -3.96 16.76 15.37
N PRO A 167 -3.63 17.71 16.26
CA PRO A 167 -2.51 17.57 17.18
C PRO A 167 -2.56 16.25 17.96
N ASN A 168 -1.40 15.63 18.17
CA ASN A 168 -1.31 14.39 18.93
C ASN A 168 -1.69 14.61 20.40
N THR A 169 -2.24 13.57 21.02
CA THR A 169 -2.67 13.55 22.44
C THR A 169 -1.54 13.16 23.40
N TRP A 170 -0.38 12.79 22.86
CA TRP A 170 0.84 12.47 23.57
C TRP A 170 2.04 13.03 22.81
N VAL A 171 2.95 13.67 23.56
CA VAL A 171 4.21 14.21 23.07
C VAL A 171 5.29 13.86 24.07
N MET A 172 6.44 13.38 23.59
CA MET A 172 7.63 13.11 24.41
C MET A 172 8.73 14.08 24.02
N VAL A 173 9.46 14.60 25.00
CA VAL A 173 10.61 15.48 24.81
C VAL A 173 11.80 14.92 25.56
N ASP A 174 12.86 14.63 24.83
CA ASP A 174 14.18 14.32 25.34
C ASP A 174 14.97 15.63 25.47
N CYS A 175 15.35 16.01 26.69
CA CYS A 175 16.09 17.22 26.97
C CYS A 175 17.59 17.11 26.66
N LYS A 176 18.12 15.89 26.46
CA LYS A 176 19.54 15.52 26.27
C LYS A 176 20.52 16.02 27.32
N LYS A 177 20.00 16.59 28.40
CA LYS A 177 20.77 17.11 29.51
C LYS A 177 20.33 16.34 30.75
N ASP A 178 21.30 15.76 31.46
CA ASP A 178 21.10 14.94 32.65
C ASP A 178 20.10 13.78 32.44
N ASN A 179 19.99 13.29 31.19
CA ASN A 179 19.08 12.23 30.73
C ASN A 179 17.63 12.37 31.23
N ILE A 180 17.11 13.60 31.19
CA ILE A 180 15.74 13.92 31.60
C ILE A 180 14.78 13.82 30.41
N PHE A 181 13.73 13.03 30.58
CA PHE A 181 12.63 12.88 29.63
C PHE A 181 11.35 13.48 30.17
N VAL A 182 10.59 14.15 29.31
CA VAL A 182 9.32 14.80 29.65
C VAL A 182 8.21 14.28 28.75
N HIS A 183 7.20 13.65 29.36
CA HIS A 183 5.97 13.25 28.70
C HIS A 183 4.84 14.24 28.98
N PHE A 184 4.27 14.77 27.90
CA PHE A 184 3.06 15.57 27.93
C PHE A 184 1.90 14.76 27.35
N MET A 185 0.83 14.60 28.14
CA MET A 185 -0.33 13.80 27.77
C MET A 185 -1.64 14.55 28.06
N THR A 186 -2.70 14.23 27.32
CA THR A 186 -4.06 14.58 27.75
C THR A 186 -4.49 13.67 28.91
N PRO A 187 -5.40 14.10 29.79
CA PRO A 187 -5.84 13.29 30.92
C PRO A 187 -6.41 11.93 30.48
N GLU A 188 -7.19 11.91 29.39
CA GLU A 188 -7.73 10.69 28.79
C GLU A 188 -6.63 9.74 28.32
N ARG A 189 -5.62 10.28 27.63
CA ARG A 189 -4.53 9.47 27.08
C ARG A 189 -3.60 8.95 28.18
N ARG A 190 -3.39 9.73 29.24
CA ARG A 190 -2.61 9.36 30.42
C ARG A 190 -3.26 8.19 31.16
N ALA A 191 -4.58 8.27 31.39
CA ALA A 191 -5.34 7.19 32.01
C ALA A 191 -5.37 5.91 31.14
N ALA A 192 -5.42 6.03 29.82
CA ALA A 192 -5.47 4.88 28.91
C ALA A 192 -4.12 4.15 28.77
N MET A 193 -3.01 4.89 28.76
CA MET A 193 -1.68 4.31 28.61
C MET A 193 -1.07 3.89 29.96
N ASN A 194 -1.43 4.60 31.03
CA ASN A 194 -0.97 4.39 32.40
C ASN A 194 0.53 4.07 32.50
N LEU A 195 1.36 4.97 31.97
CA LEU A 195 2.81 4.82 32.02
C LEU A 195 3.32 4.81 33.47
N GLU A 196 2.65 5.50 34.38
CA GLU A 196 3.02 5.57 35.80
C GLU A 196 3.14 4.17 36.42
N ALA A 197 2.22 3.25 36.10
CA ALA A 197 2.27 1.86 36.54
C ALA A 197 3.51 1.09 36.06
N LEU A 198 4.09 1.53 34.93
CA LEU A 198 5.31 0.94 34.37
C LEU A 198 6.57 1.47 35.06
N TRP A 199 6.62 2.77 35.37
CA TRP A 199 7.83 3.44 35.88
C TRP A 199 7.86 3.60 37.41
N ALA A 200 6.72 3.47 38.08
CA ALA A 200 6.63 3.59 39.54
C ALA A 200 7.31 2.41 40.25
N LYS A 201 7.98 2.72 41.36
CA LYS A 201 8.48 1.70 42.30
C LYS A 201 7.30 0.98 43.00
N ASP A 202 6.29 1.75 43.37
CA ASP A 202 5.06 1.26 44.03
C ASP A 202 3.95 1.03 43.00
N LYS A 203 3.89 -0.16 42.41
CA LYS A 203 2.91 -0.49 41.37
C LYS A 203 1.46 -0.48 41.87
N GLU A 204 1.24 -0.82 43.15
CA GLU A 204 -0.08 -0.87 43.78
C GLU A 204 -0.81 0.48 43.73
N LYS A 205 -0.05 1.59 43.78
CA LYS A 205 -0.59 2.95 43.72
C LYS A 205 -1.21 3.27 42.35
N TYR A 206 -0.70 2.64 41.29
CA TYR A 206 -1.02 2.96 39.90
C TYR A 206 -1.72 1.80 39.17
N GLU A 207 -2.31 0.84 39.90
CA GLU A 207 -3.02 -0.27 39.27
C GLU A 207 -4.12 0.20 38.31
N ASN A 208 -4.22 -0.48 37.16
CA ASN A 208 -5.19 -0.17 36.11
C ASN A 208 -6.61 -0.28 36.65
N ARG A 209 -7.23 0.85 36.94
CA ARG A 209 -8.69 0.92 37.09
C ARG A 209 -9.29 0.60 35.73
N ALA A 210 -9.83 -0.61 35.58
CA ALA A 210 -10.41 -1.09 34.33
C ALA A 210 -11.30 -0.01 33.73
N GLN A 211 -10.85 0.60 32.62
CA GLN A 211 -11.68 1.56 31.91
C GLN A 211 -12.90 0.80 31.37
N PRO A 212 -14.10 1.41 31.40
CA PRO A 212 -15.20 0.86 30.61
C PRO A 212 -14.71 0.78 29.17
N ALA A 213 -14.71 -0.42 28.59
CA ALA A 213 -14.32 -0.62 27.21
C ALA A 213 -15.04 0.43 26.36
N GLU A 214 -14.29 1.29 25.68
CA GLU A 214 -14.89 2.08 24.61
C GLU A 214 -15.45 1.04 23.62
N ASP A 215 -16.78 1.00 23.51
CA ASP A 215 -17.47 0.12 22.58
C ASP A 215 -17.06 0.53 21.16
N ASP A 216 -15.96 -0.07 20.67
CA ASP A 216 -15.40 0.08 19.33
C ASP A 216 -16.27 -0.67 18.29
N SER A 217 -17.57 -0.53 18.47
CA SER A 217 -18.58 -1.03 17.58
C SER A 217 -18.60 -0.13 16.34
N ILE A 218 -17.98 -0.63 15.28
CA ILE A 218 -18.02 -0.13 13.89
C ILE A 218 -19.44 0.26 13.42
N PHE A 219 -20.49 -0.20 14.13
CA PHE A 219 -21.90 0.01 13.81
C PHE A 219 -22.64 1.06 14.65
N SER A 220 -22.00 1.74 15.60
CA SER A 220 -22.65 2.71 16.49
C SER A 220 -23.27 3.92 15.76
N GLY A 221 -22.82 4.23 14.54
CA GLY A 221 -23.34 5.32 13.70
C GLY A 221 -24.35 4.93 12.61
N PHE A 222 -24.58 3.63 12.36
CA PHE A 222 -25.50 3.19 11.31
C PHE A 222 -26.94 3.08 11.84
N ARG A 223 -27.73 4.15 11.65
CA ARG A 223 -29.19 4.06 11.80
C ARG A 223 -29.71 3.03 10.79
N PHE A 224 -30.38 2.00 11.31
CA PHE A 224 -30.98 0.79 10.68
C PHE A 224 -30.43 -0.55 11.23
N MET A 225 -29.28 -0.57 11.92
CA MET A 225 -28.71 -1.80 12.49
C MET A 225 -28.87 -1.92 14.01
N HIS A 226 -29.72 -1.08 14.63
CA HIS A 226 -29.96 -1.08 16.09
C HIS A 226 -30.71 -2.32 16.59
N THR A 227 -31.33 -3.10 15.70
CA THR A 227 -32.11 -4.30 16.02
C THR A 227 -31.28 -5.59 16.03
N MET A 228 -30.02 -5.56 15.59
CA MET A 228 -29.09 -6.69 15.76
C MET A 228 -28.51 -6.78 17.19
N ARG A 229 -28.90 -5.85 18.07
CA ARG A 229 -28.55 -5.80 19.51
C ARG A 229 -29.32 -6.80 20.37
N ARG A 230 -29.49 -8.04 19.92
CA ARG A 230 -29.90 -9.12 20.84
C ARG A 230 -28.64 -9.80 21.36
N PRO A 231 -28.52 -10.05 22.68
CA PRO A 231 -27.41 -10.83 23.22
C PRO A 231 -27.58 -12.27 22.72
N MET A 232 -27.02 -12.57 21.55
CA MET A 232 -26.77 -13.94 21.15
C MET A 232 -25.69 -14.47 22.09
N ASN A 233 -26.03 -15.52 22.82
CA ASN A 233 -25.14 -16.20 23.77
C ASN A 233 -23.71 -16.28 23.23
N ALA A 234 -22.73 -15.83 24.00
CA ALA A 234 -21.31 -15.85 23.61
C ALA A 234 -20.85 -17.24 23.13
N ILE A 235 -21.50 -18.31 23.60
CA ILE A 235 -21.27 -19.70 23.18
C ILE A 235 -21.73 -19.96 21.74
N GLN A 236 -22.82 -19.34 21.28
CA GLN A 236 -23.28 -19.43 19.89
C GLN A 236 -22.39 -18.63 18.93
N VAL A 237 -21.86 -17.50 19.39
CA VAL A 237 -20.86 -16.73 18.65
C VAL A 237 -19.53 -17.47 18.61
N LEU A 238 -19.08 -18.07 19.72
CA LEU A 238 -17.88 -18.91 19.75
C LEU A 238 -18.03 -20.20 18.94
N THR A 239 -19.23 -20.77 18.82
CA THR A 239 -19.47 -21.92 17.92
C THR A 239 -19.62 -21.52 16.45
N GLN A 240 -19.96 -20.27 16.14
CA GLN A 240 -19.82 -19.72 14.79
C GLN A 240 -18.40 -19.26 14.47
N LEU A 241 -17.63 -18.79 15.46
CA LEU A 241 -16.21 -18.48 15.34
C LEU A 241 -15.36 -19.76 15.28
N SER A 242 -15.79 -20.86 15.90
CA SER A 242 -15.16 -22.17 15.71
C SER A 242 -15.48 -22.80 14.35
N ARG A 243 -16.48 -22.28 13.61
CA ARG A 243 -16.64 -22.53 12.17
C ARG A 243 -15.67 -21.71 11.31
N PHE A 244 -15.13 -20.61 11.83
CA PHE A 244 -13.83 -20.09 11.39
C PHE A 244 -12.73 -20.94 12.04
N SER A 245 -12.78 -22.24 11.79
CA SER A 245 -11.61 -23.09 11.92
C SER A 245 -10.50 -22.43 11.12
N ARG A 246 -9.29 -22.33 11.69
CA ARG A 246 -8.07 -22.12 10.92
C ARG A 246 -8.02 -23.26 9.92
N SER A 247 -8.59 -23.06 8.74
CA SER A 247 -8.63 -24.07 7.68
C SER A 247 -7.23 -24.59 7.52
N SER A 248 -7.00 -25.90 7.50
CA SER A 248 -5.65 -26.40 7.29
C SER A 248 -5.05 -25.82 5.99
N SER A 249 -3.72 -25.71 5.86
CA SER A 249 -3.10 -25.21 4.62
C SER A 249 -3.55 -26.01 3.38
N THR A 250 -3.83 -27.30 3.57
CA THR A 250 -4.38 -28.23 2.58
C THR A 250 -5.81 -27.87 2.14
N GLU A 251 -6.69 -27.48 3.06
CA GLU A 251 -8.06 -27.02 2.73
C GLU A 251 -8.06 -25.75 1.88
N THR A 252 -7.06 -24.87 2.06
CA THR A 252 -7.00 -23.60 1.31
C THR A 252 -6.62 -23.80 -0.15
N ALA A 253 -5.69 -24.74 -0.39
CA ALA A 253 -5.27 -25.14 -1.73
C ALA A 253 -6.37 -25.93 -2.46
N GLY A 254 -7.04 -26.85 -1.76
CA GLY A 254 -8.19 -27.57 -2.30
C GLY A 254 -9.35 -26.63 -2.68
N ARG A 255 -9.63 -25.63 -1.85
CA ARG A 255 -10.65 -24.61 -2.15
C ARG A 255 -10.31 -23.77 -3.38
N PHE A 256 -9.05 -23.38 -3.57
CA PHE A 256 -8.64 -22.66 -4.77
C PHE A 256 -8.84 -23.50 -6.03
N GLN A 257 -8.49 -24.79 -5.97
CA GLN A 257 -8.69 -25.72 -7.08
C GLN A 257 -10.17 -25.89 -7.43
N GLN A 258 -11.05 -26.02 -6.42
CA GLN A 258 -12.50 -26.08 -6.62
C GLN A 258 -13.05 -24.80 -7.27
N LEU A 259 -12.59 -23.62 -6.82
CA LEU A 259 -13.01 -22.35 -7.42
C LEU A 259 -12.54 -22.22 -8.87
N LYS A 260 -11.33 -22.71 -9.19
CA LYS A 260 -10.81 -22.80 -10.56
C LYS A 260 -11.71 -23.67 -11.42
N GLU A 261 -12.04 -24.88 -10.98
CA GLU A 261 -12.91 -25.80 -11.72
C GLU A 261 -14.32 -25.23 -11.92
N GLN A 262 -14.87 -24.56 -10.90
CA GLN A 262 -16.17 -23.88 -11.00
C GLN A 262 -16.14 -22.72 -11.99
N HIS A 263 -15.08 -21.91 -12.00
CA HIS A 263 -14.94 -20.80 -12.95
C HIS A 263 -14.79 -21.31 -14.39
N LEU A 264 -14.03 -22.38 -14.62
CA LEU A 264 -13.89 -22.98 -15.95
C LEU A 264 -15.19 -23.62 -16.44
N ALA A 265 -16.04 -24.12 -15.54
CA ALA A 265 -17.34 -24.67 -15.88
C ALA A 265 -18.39 -23.59 -16.16
N ASP A 266 -18.44 -22.53 -15.33
CA ASP A 266 -19.37 -21.42 -15.47
C ASP A 266 -18.74 -20.09 -14.98
N PRO A 267 -18.20 -19.28 -15.91
CA PRO A 267 -17.60 -17.98 -15.58
C PRO A 267 -18.58 -17.00 -14.95
N ALA A 268 -19.87 -17.04 -15.31
CA ALA A 268 -20.87 -16.10 -14.80
C ALA A 268 -21.20 -16.36 -13.32
N SER A 269 -21.21 -17.63 -12.90
CA SER A 269 -21.48 -18.04 -11.51
C SER A 269 -20.28 -17.80 -10.58
N CYS A 270 -19.06 -17.98 -11.08
CA CYS A 270 -17.83 -17.79 -10.31
C CYS A 270 -16.88 -16.85 -11.05
N PRO A 271 -16.97 -15.52 -10.84
CA PRO A 271 -16.13 -14.60 -11.57
C PRO A 271 -14.66 -14.67 -11.13
N LEU A 272 -13.71 -14.24 -11.98
CA LEU A 272 -12.27 -14.22 -11.65
C LEU A 272 -11.95 -13.44 -10.37
N ASP A 273 -12.71 -12.37 -10.08
CA ASP A 273 -12.61 -11.61 -8.84
C ASP A 273 -12.77 -12.50 -7.59
N ARG A 274 -13.56 -13.57 -7.67
CA ARG A 274 -13.77 -14.50 -6.57
C ARG A 274 -12.53 -15.33 -6.25
N LEU A 275 -11.78 -15.75 -7.27
CA LEU A 275 -10.51 -16.44 -7.09
C LEU A 275 -9.46 -15.50 -6.47
N GLU A 276 -9.40 -14.26 -6.95
CA GLU A 276 -8.50 -13.25 -6.38
C GLU A 276 -8.86 -12.90 -4.93
N ASN A 277 -10.14 -12.75 -4.63
CA ASN A 277 -10.60 -12.48 -3.27
C ASN A 277 -10.27 -13.63 -2.31
N HIS A 278 -10.27 -14.88 -2.79
CA HIS A 278 -9.79 -16.02 -2.01
C HIS A 278 -8.29 -15.91 -1.69
N LEU A 279 -7.45 -15.54 -2.66
CA LEU A 279 -6.02 -15.32 -2.41
C LEU A 279 -5.75 -14.09 -1.52
N LYS A 280 -6.49 -12.99 -1.70
CA LYS A 280 -6.43 -11.81 -0.81
C LYS A 280 -6.83 -12.18 0.62
N SER A 281 -7.88 -12.98 0.78
CA SER A 281 -8.29 -13.52 2.08
C SER A 281 -7.21 -14.42 2.69
N LYS A 282 -6.59 -15.29 1.89
CA LYS A 282 -5.45 -16.11 2.31
C LYS A 282 -4.30 -15.25 2.85
N GLN A 283 -3.96 -14.17 2.15
CA GLN A 283 -2.92 -13.22 2.56
C GLN A 283 -3.31 -12.44 3.82
N ALA A 284 -4.56 -11.98 3.93
CA ALA A 284 -5.09 -11.29 5.11
C ALA A 284 -5.08 -12.18 6.36
N ASN A 285 -5.25 -13.50 6.18
CA ASN A 285 -5.12 -14.50 7.24
C ASN A 285 -3.65 -14.85 7.58
N GLY A 286 -2.67 -14.11 7.05
CA GLY A 286 -1.24 -14.28 7.35
C GLY A 286 -0.57 -15.44 6.62
N ARG A 287 -1.18 -15.99 5.56
CA ARG A 287 -0.58 -17.07 4.76
C ARG A 287 0.05 -16.52 3.50
N LEU A 288 1.27 -16.97 3.20
CA LEU A 288 1.95 -16.62 1.97
C LEU A 288 1.22 -17.23 0.76
N VAL A 289 1.04 -16.42 -0.27
CA VAL A 289 0.56 -16.86 -1.58
C VAL A 289 1.78 -17.40 -2.33
N THR A 290 1.70 -18.66 -2.77
CA THR A 290 2.83 -19.33 -3.41
C THR A 290 2.89 -18.97 -4.89
N ALA A 291 4.09 -18.94 -5.49
CA ALA A 291 4.26 -18.68 -6.91
C ALA A 291 3.47 -19.66 -7.80
N LYS A 292 3.32 -20.92 -7.37
CA LYS A 292 2.49 -21.94 -8.02
C LYS A 292 1.01 -21.57 -8.09
N GLU A 293 0.47 -20.96 -7.04
CA GLU A 293 -0.94 -20.52 -7.02
C GLU A 293 -1.14 -19.35 -7.98
N ILE A 294 -0.16 -18.45 -8.06
CA ILE A 294 -0.17 -17.34 -9.02
C ILE A 294 -0.06 -17.86 -10.45
N SER A 295 0.84 -18.81 -10.74
CA SER A 295 0.93 -19.44 -12.06
C SER A 295 -0.42 -20.04 -12.48
N LYS A 296 -1.06 -20.79 -11.59
CA LYS A 296 -2.39 -21.35 -11.83
C LYS A 296 -3.46 -20.28 -12.02
N LEU A 297 -3.41 -19.16 -11.28
CA LEU A 297 -4.34 -18.05 -11.48
C LEU A 297 -4.14 -17.39 -12.85
N VAL A 298 -2.89 -17.19 -13.27
CA VAL A 298 -2.58 -16.65 -14.60
C VAL A 298 -3.03 -17.61 -15.70
N GLU A 299 -2.86 -18.92 -15.56
CA GLU A 299 -3.42 -19.92 -16.48
C GLU A 299 -4.94 -19.80 -16.60
N VAL A 300 -5.65 -19.63 -15.47
CA VAL A 300 -7.11 -19.44 -15.48
C VAL A 300 -7.49 -18.14 -16.18
N VAL A 301 -6.74 -17.07 -15.96
CA VAL A 301 -6.92 -15.78 -16.66
C VAL A 301 -6.76 -15.94 -18.18
N LEU A 302 -5.86 -16.81 -18.63
CA LEU A 302 -5.67 -17.09 -20.05
C LEU A 302 -6.80 -17.93 -20.66
N GLN A 303 -7.35 -18.86 -19.89
CA GLN A 303 -8.44 -19.75 -20.32
C GLN A 303 -9.84 -19.12 -20.19
N SER A 304 -9.95 -18.02 -19.45
CA SER A 304 -11.25 -17.43 -19.10
C SER A 304 -11.91 -16.71 -20.28
N ALA A 305 -13.17 -17.05 -20.55
CA ALA A 305 -14.00 -16.39 -21.55
C ALA A 305 -14.41 -14.95 -21.16
N GLU A 306 -14.31 -14.56 -19.87
CA GLU A 306 -14.69 -13.22 -19.38
C GLU A 306 -13.95 -12.06 -20.07
N PHE A 307 -12.74 -12.34 -20.59
CA PHE A 307 -11.96 -11.30 -21.27
C PHE A 307 -12.43 -11.03 -22.69
N HIS A 308 -13.18 -11.96 -23.29
CA HIS A 308 -13.77 -11.79 -24.61
C HIS A 308 -15.12 -11.07 -24.54
N GLU A 309 -15.74 -10.97 -23.36
CA GLU A 309 -17.00 -10.26 -23.17
C GLU A 309 -16.84 -8.74 -23.30
N GLY A 310 -17.57 -8.15 -24.26
CA GLY A 310 -17.70 -6.70 -24.42
C GLY A 310 -16.53 -6.01 -25.13
N LEU A 311 -15.62 -6.76 -25.77
CA LEU A 311 -14.50 -6.21 -26.53
C LEU A 311 -14.56 -6.67 -28.00
N GLU A 312 -14.58 -5.71 -28.93
CA GLU A 312 -14.68 -5.99 -30.37
C GLU A 312 -13.33 -6.34 -31.02
N THR A 313 -12.20 -6.11 -30.33
CA THR A 313 -10.87 -6.33 -30.89
C THR A 313 -9.99 -7.18 -29.98
N ASP A 314 -9.30 -8.17 -30.55
CA ASP A 314 -8.36 -9.05 -29.84
C ASP A 314 -7.22 -8.29 -29.16
N THR A 315 -6.86 -7.12 -29.72
CA THR A 315 -5.88 -6.22 -29.12
C THR A 315 -6.36 -5.67 -27.77
N ALA A 316 -7.64 -5.31 -27.64
CA ALA A 316 -8.19 -4.80 -26.40
C ALA A 316 -8.27 -5.91 -25.34
N VAL A 317 -8.65 -7.12 -25.75
CA VAL A 317 -8.68 -8.33 -24.91
C VAL A 317 -7.29 -8.59 -24.33
N PHE A 318 -6.26 -8.52 -25.19
CA PHE A 318 -4.87 -8.65 -24.79
C PHE A 318 -4.44 -7.60 -23.76
N ASN A 319 -4.70 -6.31 -24.01
CA ASN A 319 -4.31 -5.24 -23.09
C ASN A 319 -5.00 -5.39 -21.72
N LYS A 320 -6.26 -5.84 -21.70
CA LYS A 320 -7.02 -6.11 -20.47
C LYS A 320 -6.40 -7.28 -19.69
N ARG A 321 -6.08 -8.40 -20.36
CA ARG A 321 -5.39 -9.56 -19.74
C ARG A 321 -4.04 -9.14 -19.16
N TYR A 322 -3.25 -8.40 -19.93
CA TYR A 322 -1.94 -7.90 -19.51
C TYR A 322 -2.01 -7.02 -18.25
N ALA A 323 -2.88 -6.01 -18.26
CA ALA A 323 -3.05 -5.11 -17.12
C ALA A 323 -3.48 -5.87 -15.86
N ARG A 324 -4.33 -6.90 -16.03
CA ARG A 324 -4.80 -7.74 -14.93
C ARG A 324 -3.68 -8.57 -14.31
N ILE A 325 -2.88 -9.25 -15.12
CA ILE A 325 -1.76 -10.09 -14.65
C ILE A 325 -0.73 -9.23 -13.92
N PHE A 326 -0.42 -8.05 -14.45
CA PHE A 326 0.50 -7.12 -13.80
C PHE A 326 -0.04 -6.68 -12.43
N SER A 327 -1.32 -6.34 -12.34
CA SER A 327 -1.98 -6.01 -11.07
C SER A 327 -1.93 -7.18 -10.07
N ILE A 328 -2.07 -8.44 -10.52
CA ILE A 328 -1.96 -9.63 -9.67
C ILE A 328 -0.54 -9.75 -9.12
N LEU A 329 0.49 -9.65 -9.97
CA LEU A 329 1.89 -9.74 -9.55
C LEU A 329 2.28 -8.64 -8.56
N GLU A 330 1.85 -7.39 -8.80
CA GLU A 330 2.09 -6.27 -7.88
C GLU A 330 1.40 -6.51 -6.52
N THR A 331 0.15 -6.97 -6.54
CA THR A 331 -0.64 -7.16 -5.31
C THR A 331 -0.06 -8.24 -4.42
N PHE A 332 0.33 -9.39 -4.98
CA PHE A 332 0.76 -10.53 -4.18
C PHE A 332 2.27 -10.60 -3.95
N SER A 333 3.08 -9.97 -4.81
CA SER A 333 4.56 -9.88 -4.69
C SER A 333 5.20 -11.17 -4.13
N PRO A 334 5.07 -12.32 -4.82
CA PRO A 334 5.53 -13.60 -4.30
C PRO A 334 7.05 -13.64 -4.17
N VAL A 335 7.53 -14.36 -3.16
CA VAL A 335 8.95 -14.76 -3.10
C VAL A 335 9.17 -15.83 -4.16
N LEU A 336 9.99 -15.54 -5.16
CA LEU A 336 10.23 -16.42 -6.30
C LEU A 336 11.49 -17.24 -6.07
N THR A 337 11.37 -18.57 -6.10
CA THR A 337 12.52 -19.47 -6.24
C THR A 337 12.87 -19.69 -7.70
N GLU A 338 14.05 -20.26 -7.95
CA GLU A 338 14.51 -20.56 -9.31
C GLU A 338 13.56 -21.50 -10.08
N LYS A 339 12.99 -22.49 -9.40
CA LYS A 339 12.02 -23.43 -9.99
C LYS A 339 10.70 -22.73 -10.30
N ASP A 340 10.28 -21.82 -9.44
CA ASP A 340 9.07 -21.03 -9.66
C ASP A 340 9.21 -20.11 -10.87
N ILE A 341 10.41 -19.56 -11.12
CA ILE A 341 10.68 -18.76 -12.32
C ILE A 341 10.56 -19.63 -13.58
N GLN A 342 11.02 -20.88 -13.56
CA GLN A 342 10.87 -21.80 -14.70
C GLN A 342 9.41 -22.14 -15.01
N GLU A 343 8.57 -22.27 -13.98
CA GLU A 343 7.12 -22.51 -14.16
C GLU A 343 6.39 -21.23 -14.63
N LEU A 344 6.73 -20.06 -14.07
CA LEU A 344 6.01 -18.80 -14.29
C LEU A 344 6.37 -18.12 -15.62
N LEU A 345 7.65 -18.17 -16.04
CA LEU A 345 8.14 -17.40 -17.19
C LEU A 345 7.45 -17.77 -18.52
N PRO A 346 7.25 -19.06 -18.88
CA PRO A 346 6.52 -19.42 -20.09
C PRO A 346 5.07 -18.90 -20.08
N VAL A 347 4.39 -19.00 -18.93
CA VAL A 347 3.01 -18.54 -18.75
C VAL A 347 2.90 -17.03 -18.93
N LEU A 348 3.87 -16.26 -18.41
CA LEU A 348 3.93 -14.80 -18.61
C LEU A 348 4.22 -14.41 -20.05
N VAL A 349 5.06 -15.17 -20.76
CA VAL A 349 5.34 -14.91 -22.18
C VAL A 349 4.11 -15.20 -23.03
N VAL A 350 3.42 -16.32 -22.80
CA VAL A 350 2.14 -16.64 -23.44
C VAL A 350 1.13 -15.52 -23.18
N ALA A 351 0.99 -15.09 -21.92
CA ALA A 351 0.11 -14.00 -21.55
C ALA A 351 0.48 -12.64 -22.15
N GLY A 352 1.76 -12.39 -22.40
CA GLY A 352 2.27 -11.20 -23.07
C GLY A 352 2.22 -11.28 -24.61
N SER A 353 1.70 -12.38 -25.16
CA SER A 353 1.61 -12.67 -26.58
C SER A 353 0.16 -12.80 -27.06
N GLN A 354 -0.05 -12.73 -28.38
CA GLN A 354 -1.34 -12.98 -29.03
C GLN A 354 -1.37 -14.39 -29.62
N ILE A 355 -0.78 -15.37 -28.92
CA ILE A 355 -0.65 -16.75 -29.42
C ILE A 355 -1.99 -17.45 -29.62
N ASP A 356 -3.03 -17.02 -28.90
CA ASP A 356 -4.39 -17.57 -29.00
C ASP A 356 -5.18 -16.98 -30.19
N ALA A 357 -4.62 -16.05 -30.94
CA ALA A 357 -5.34 -15.37 -32.02
C ALA A 357 -5.43 -16.25 -33.28
N ASP A 358 -6.59 -16.19 -33.93
CA ASP A 358 -6.80 -16.84 -35.22
C ASP A 358 -5.85 -16.22 -36.26
N GLY A 359 -4.97 -17.04 -36.83
CA GLY A 359 -3.91 -16.56 -37.73
C GLY A 359 -2.53 -16.42 -37.09
N PHE A 360 -2.28 -17.00 -35.90
CA PHE A 360 -0.93 -17.08 -35.35
C PHE A 360 -0.18 -18.31 -35.91
N VAL A 361 0.97 -18.10 -36.56
CA VAL A 361 1.84 -19.18 -37.10
C VAL A 361 2.50 -19.92 -35.93
N THR A 362 2.28 -21.22 -35.84
CA THR A 362 2.97 -22.10 -34.87
C THR A 362 3.93 -23.03 -35.61
N LEU A 363 4.80 -23.73 -34.88
CA LEU A 363 5.67 -24.74 -35.51
C LEU A 363 4.88 -25.87 -36.20
N ALA A 364 3.62 -26.08 -35.83
CA ALA A 364 2.73 -27.06 -36.45
C ALA A 364 1.97 -26.51 -37.66
N SER A 365 1.84 -25.20 -37.85
CA SER A 365 1.05 -24.65 -38.96
C SER A 365 1.77 -24.86 -40.29
N THR A 366 1.07 -25.39 -41.28
CA THR A 366 1.62 -25.72 -42.61
C THR A 366 1.46 -24.57 -43.61
N THR A 367 0.53 -23.64 -43.37
CA THR A 367 0.20 -22.53 -44.28
C THR A 367 -0.41 -21.37 -43.50
N GLN A 368 0.00 -20.12 -43.80
CA GLN A 368 -0.84 -18.94 -43.54
C GLN A 368 -0.71 -17.89 -44.65
N ASP A 369 -1.86 -17.55 -45.22
CA ASP A 369 -2.13 -16.46 -46.18
C ASP A 369 -2.67 -15.19 -45.49
N SER A 370 -2.58 -15.10 -44.16
CA SER A 370 -3.14 -13.99 -43.41
C SER A 370 -2.12 -12.87 -43.24
N ASP A 371 -2.34 -11.74 -43.92
CA ASP A 371 -1.63 -10.45 -43.79
C ASP A 371 -1.87 -9.77 -42.41
N VAL A 372 -2.12 -10.57 -41.37
CA VAL A 372 -2.50 -10.10 -40.03
C VAL A 372 -1.22 -9.80 -39.26
N GLN A 373 -0.83 -8.53 -39.25
CA GLN A 373 0.27 -8.07 -38.40
C GLN A 373 -0.19 -7.96 -36.94
N PHE A 374 0.39 -8.81 -36.09
CA PHE A 374 0.17 -8.76 -34.64
C PHE A 374 0.85 -7.55 -34.01
N ARG A 375 0.11 -6.82 -33.16
CA ARG A 375 0.61 -5.58 -32.57
C ARG A 375 1.71 -5.83 -31.54
N TYR A 376 2.58 -4.84 -31.40
CA TYR A 376 3.70 -4.84 -30.48
C TYR A 376 3.25 -4.89 -29.00
N SER A 377 3.79 -5.83 -28.22
CA SER A 377 3.72 -5.80 -26.75
C SER A 377 5.01 -5.22 -26.15
N PRO A 378 4.92 -4.21 -25.27
CA PRO A 378 6.08 -3.62 -24.62
C PRO A 378 6.71 -4.51 -23.53
N MET A 379 6.18 -5.72 -23.28
CA MET A 379 6.70 -6.62 -22.25
C MET A 379 7.60 -7.71 -22.81
N ILE A 380 7.28 -8.26 -24.00
CA ILE A 380 7.94 -9.46 -24.52
C ILE A 380 9.46 -9.27 -24.66
N HIS A 381 9.91 -8.11 -25.13
CA HIS A 381 11.35 -7.83 -25.21
C HIS A 381 12.02 -7.74 -23.83
N LYS A 382 11.30 -7.25 -22.81
CA LYS A 382 11.81 -7.21 -21.43
C LYS A 382 11.90 -8.62 -20.84
N LEU A 383 10.89 -9.46 -21.10
CA LEU A 383 10.89 -10.87 -20.70
C LEU A 383 12.00 -11.65 -21.40
N TYR A 384 12.24 -11.39 -22.68
CA TYR A 384 13.38 -11.97 -23.40
C TYR A 384 14.71 -11.53 -22.78
N ASN A 385 14.91 -10.24 -22.54
CA ASN A 385 16.14 -9.74 -21.92
C ASN A 385 16.34 -10.30 -20.50
N LEU A 386 15.25 -10.48 -19.74
CA LEU A 386 15.29 -11.11 -18.42
C LEU A 386 15.70 -12.59 -18.55
N CYS A 387 15.07 -13.34 -19.45
CA CYS A 387 15.40 -14.73 -19.72
C CYS A 387 16.86 -14.88 -20.13
N HIS A 388 17.32 -14.05 -21.07
CA HIS A 388 18.69 -14.05 -21.52
C HIS A 388 19.66 -13.80 -20.36
N LYS A 389 19.44 -12.77 -19.53
CA LYS A 389 20.29 -12.47 -18.36
C LYS A 389 20.29 -13.57 -17.31
N LEU A 390 19.13 -14.17 -17.01
CA LEU A 390 19.02 -15.21 -15.99
C LEU A 390 19.71 -16.51 -16.41
N TYR A 391 19.67 -16.83 -17.70
CA TYR A 391 20.15 -18.11 -18.22
C TYR A 391 21.47 -18.03 -18.99
N GLN A 392 22.07 -16.85 -19.14
CA GLN A 392 23.40 -16.67 -19.76
C GLN A 392 24.50 -17.49 -19.05
N SER A 393 24.34 -17.75 -17.75
CA SER A 393 25.31 -18.45 -16.91
C SER A 393 24.91 -19.90 -16.55
N ARG A 394 23.78 -20.43 -17.05
CA ARG A 394 23.18 -21.69 -16.56
C ARG A 394 23.32 -22.88 -17.52
N LYS A 395 23.26 -24.09 -16.94
CA LYS A 395 23.38 -25.40 -17.62
C LYS A 395 22.07 -26.01 -18.14
N ASP A 396 20.91 -25.40 -17.90
CA ASP A 396 19.60 -25.95 -18.29
C ASP A 396 19.29 -25.69 -19.78
N ALA A 397 20.07 -26.30 -20.67
CA ALA A 397 19.97 -26.09 -22.12
C ALA A 397 18.55 -26.33 -22.66
N ALA A 398 17.89 -27.41 -22.23
CA ALA A 398 16.55 -27.76 -22.71
C ALA A 398 15.46 -26.70 -22.40
N PHE A 399 15.53 -26.04 -21.24
CA PHE A 399 14.59 -24.98 -20.88
C PHE A 399 14.82 -23.74 -21.74
N VAL A 400 16.09 -23.39 -21.96
CA VAL A 400 16.48 -22.24 -22.78
C VAL A 400 16.04 -22.45 -24.23
N THR A 401 16.27 -23.63 -24.82
CA THR A 401 15.77 -23.98 -26.16
C THR A 401 14.27 -23.82 -26.26
N LYS A 402 13.50 -24.30 -25.26
CA LYS A 402 12.04 -24.16 -25.24
C LYS A 402 11.59 -22.69 -25.20
N MET A 403 12.26 -21.87 -24.39
CA MET A 403 11.97 -20.44 -24.30
C MET A 403 12.34 -19.71 -25.59
N ASP A 404 13.47 -20.04 -26.22
CA ASP A 404 13.89 -19.42 -27.46
C ASP A 404 12.98 -19.78 -28.63
N LEU A 405 12.48 -21.03 -28.69
CA LEU A 405 11.42 -21.41 -29.62
C LEU A 405 10.15 -20.58 -29.40
N LEU A 406 9.74 -20.36 -28.15
CA LEU A 406 8.58 -19.53 -27.81
C LEU A 406 8.79 -18.05 -28.20
N PHE A 407 9.96 -17.48 -27.95
CA PHE A 407 10.27 -16.11 -28.36
C PHE A 407 10.37 -15.97 -29.88
N LEU A 408 10.97 -16.97 -30.55
CA LEU A 408 11.07 -17.03 -32.00
C LEU A 408 9.70 -17.02 -32.66
N THR A 409 8.76 -17.86 -32.20
CA THR A 409 7.40 -17.89 -32.73
C THR A 409 6.71 -16.53 -32.57
N ILE A 410 6.86 -15.88 -31.40
CA ILE A 410 6.24 -14.58 -31.12
C ILE A 410 6.87 -13.46 -31.97
N PHE A 411 8.19 -13.42 -32.10
CA PHE A 411 8.87 -12.36 -32.86
C PHE A 411 8.64 -12.50 -34.37
N ALA A 412 8.61 -13.73 -34.89
CA ALA A 412 8.31 -14.01 -36.29
C ALA A 412 6.89 -13.54 -36.69
N ASN A 413 5.88 -13.88 -35.89
CA ASN A 413 4.50 -13.44 -36.13
C ASN A 413 4.31 -11.92 -36.03
N ARG A 414 5.15 -11.24 -35.25
CA ARG A 414 5.13 -9.78 -35.12
C ARG A 414 5.98 -9.04 -36.16
N GLY A 415 6.70 -9.75 -37.02
CA GLY A 415 7.68 -9.16 -37.94
C GLY A 415 8.85 -8.46 -37.24
N ASN A 416 9.14 -8.78 -35.97
CA ASN A 416 10.24 -8.14 -35.22
C ASN A 416 11.57 -8.86 -35.46
N TRP A 417 12.15 -8.60 -36.63
CA TRP A 417 13.39 -9.24 -37.07
C TRP A 417 14.59 -8.95 -36.17
N VAL A 418 14.66 -7.76 -35.57
CA VAL A 418 15.78 -7.36 -34.70
C VAL A 418 15.90 -8.29 -33.49
N TYR A 419 14.78 -8.63 -32.86
CA TYR A 419 14.78 -9.55 -31.72
C TYR A 419 14.86 -11.01 -32.16
N MET A 420 14.31 -11.36 -33.32
CA MET A 420 14.50 -12.69 -33.92
C MET A 420 15.98 -12.98 -34.15
N LYS A 421 16.72 -12.03 -34.73
CA LYS A 421 18.18 -12.10 -34.91
C LYS A 421 18.90 -12.34 -33.59
N LYS A 422 18.56 -11.59 -32.53
CA LYS A 422 19.16 -11.79 -31.19
C LYS A 422 18.92 -13.18 -30.63
N VAL A 423 17.72 -13.75 -30.82
CA VAL A 423 17.42 -15.13 -30.41
C VAL A 423 18.31 -16.11 -31.16
N LEU A 424 18.47 -15.94 -32.47
CA LEU A 424 19.30 -16.81 -33.30
C LEU A 424 20.79 -16.69 -32.98
N GLU A 425 21.31 -15.47 -32.79
CA GLU A 425 22.68 -15.22 -32.37
C GLU A 425 22.98 -15.85 -31.01
N ALA A 426 22.06 -15.70 -30.05
CA ALA A 426 22.19 -16.35 -28.74
C ALA A 426 22.14 -17.88 -28.84
N ALA A 427 21.35 -18.44 -29.77
CA ALA A 427 21.30 -19.87 -30.02
C ALA A 427 22.60 -20.40 -30.62
N LEU A 428 23.15 -19.70 -31.62
CA LEU A 428 24.45 -20.02 -32.22
C LEU A 428 25.60 -19.96 -31.21
N GLN A 429 25.62 -18.95 -30.32
CA GLN A 429 26.63 -18.84 -29.26
C GLN A 429 26.62 -20.02 -28.29
N ARG A 430 25.49 -20.72 -28.17
CA ARG A 430 25.33 -21.90 -27.31
C ARG A 430 25.41 -23.21 -28.10
N GLU A 431 25.69 -23.16 -29.40
CA GLU A 431 25.70 -24.30 -30.31
C GLU A 431 24.35 -25.06 -30.37
N ASP A 432 23.24 -24.35 -30.12
CA ASP A 432 21.89 -24.90 -30.23
C ASP A 432 21.28 -24.52 -31.58
N PHE A 433 21.17 -25.50 -32.47
CA PHE A 433 20.66 -25.31 -33.83
C PHE A 433 19.15 -25.53 -33.95
N VAL A 434 18.47 -25.99 -32.89
CA VAL A 434 17.02 -26.24 -32.92
C VAL A 434 16.21 -24.96 -33.19
N PRO A 435 16.49 -23.81 -32.54
CA PRO A 435 15.82 -22.55 -32.87
C PRO A 435 16.16 -22.06 -34.29
N VAL A 436 17.36 -22.34 -34.79
CA VAL A 436 17.79 -21.95 -36.14
C VAL A 436 17.04 -22.75 -37.21
N GLN A 437 16.86 -24.05 -36.98
CA GLN A 437 16.01 -24.92 -37.81
C GLN A 437 14.55 -24.45 -37.81
N ALA A 438 14.01 -24.13 -36.64
CA ALA A 438 12.65 -23.62 -36.50
C ALA A 438 12.43 -22.28 -37.26
N ALA A 439 13.47 -21.45 -37.38
CA ALA A 439 13.38 -20.17 -38.09
C ALA A 439 13.15 -20.33 -39.59
N LEU A 440 13.61 -21.42 -40.22
CA LEU A 440 13.35 -21.72 -41.64
C LEU A 440 11.85 -21.69 -41.95
N LYS A 441 11.06 -22.34 -41.08
CA LYS A 441 9.60 -22.43 -41.23
C LYS A 441 8.91 -21.08 -41.07
N PHE A 442 9.42 -20.21 -40.21
CA PHE A 442 8.85 -18.87 -40.06
C PHE A 442 9.24 -17.95 -41.21
N LEU A 443 10.44 -18.09 -41.77
CA LEU A 443 10.92 -17.32 -42.92
C LEU A 443 10.22 -17.73 -44.21
N SER A 444 9.95 -19.02 -44.41
CA SER A 444 9.20 -19.49 -45.58
C SER A 444 7.81 -18.83 -45.65
N ILE A 445 7.15 -18.66 -44.50
CA ILE A 445 5.82 -18.05 -44.41
C ILE A 445 5.93 -16.51 -44.39
N ASN A 446 6.53 -15.91 -43.34
CA ASN A 446 6.48 -14.47 -43.06
C ASN A 446 7.72 -13.68 -43.52
N GLY A 447 8.76 -14.34 -44.01
CA GLY A 447 10.04 -13.69 -44.34
C GLY A 447 9.95 -12.79 -45.58
N THR A 448 10.57 -11.61 -45.47
CA THR A 448 10.86 -10.71 -46.60
C THR A 448 12.15 -11.13 -47.32
N SER A 449 12.33 -10.74 -48.59
CA SER A 449 13.52 -11.10 -49.40
C SER A 449 14.85 -10.79 -48.67
N ALA A 450 14.97 -9.57 -48.11
CA ALA A 450 16.18 -9.18 -47.37
C ALA A 450 16.47 -10.05 -46.14
N GLN A 451 15.42 -10.46 -45.41
CA GLN A 451 15.56 -11.32 -44.23
C GLN A 451 15.94 -12.76 -44.61
N CYS A 452 15.36 -13.26 -45.71
CA CYS A 452 15.71 -14.57 -46.26
C CYS A 452 17.18 -14.59 -46.73
N LEU A 453 17.64 -13.53 -47.40
CA LEU A 453 19.04 -13.40 -47.81
C LEU A 453 19.99 -13.39 -46.60
N GLU A 454 19.70 -12.56 -45.59
CA GLU A 454 20.50 -12.52 -44.36
C GLU A 454 20.54 -13.88 -43.64
N PHE A 455 19.44 -14.63 -43.67
CA PHE A 455 19.38 -15.97 -43.10
C PHE A 455 20.26 -16.97 -43.86
N VAL A 456 20.18 -16.94 -45.20
CA VAL A 456 20.95 -17.82 -46.09
C VAL A 456 22.45 -17.57 -45.94
N ASP A 457 22.87 -16.32 -45.81
CA ASP A 457 24.29 -15.98 -45.70
C ASP A 457 24.86 -16.31 -44.31
N ASN A 458 24.14 -15.98 -43.24
CA ASN A 458 24.70 -16.01 -41.89
C ASN A 458 24.35 -17.27 -41.07
N TYR A 459 23.27 -17.98 -41.38
CA TYR A 459 22.75 -19.06 -40.51
C TYR A 459 22.70 -20.42 -41.21
N LEU A 460 22.30 -20.45 -42.49
CA LEU A 460 22.21 -21.70 -43.26
C LEU A 460 23.54 -22.48 -43.36
N PRO A 461 24.74 -21.87 -43.47
CA PRO A 461 25.99 -22.62 -43.51
C PRO A 461 26.22 -23.42 -42.22
N TYR A 462 25.92 -22.83 -41.07
CA TYR A 462 26.05 -23.51 -39.78
C TYR A 462 25.05 -24.65 -39.61
N LEU A 463 23.82 -24.45 -40.10
CA LEU A 463 22.78 -25.47 -40.05
C LEU A 463 23.14 -26.71 -40.89
N LYS A 464 23.78 -26.53 -42.05
CA LYS A 464 24.27 -27.64 -42.90
C LYS A 464 25.40 -28.44 -42.27
N LEU A 465 26.17 -27.84 -41.36
CA LEU A 465 27.24 -28.52 -40.63
C LEU A 465 26.69 -29.34 -39.45
N TRP A 466 25.43 -29.17 -39.08
CA TRP A 466 24.84 -29.83 -37.93
C TRP A 466 24.42 -31.29 -38.27
N PRO A 467 24.94 -32.32 -37.57
CA PRO A 467 24.71 -33.72 -37.93
C PRO A 467 23.26 -34.20 -37.86
N SER A 468 22.43 -33.54 -37.03
CA SER A 468 21.02 -33.91 -36.85
C SER A 468 20.07 -33.20 -37.81
N PHE A 469 20.59 -32.35 -38.70
CA PHE A 469 19.78 -31.65 -39.67
C PHE A 469 19.50 -32.52 -40.90
N ASP A 470 18.23 -32.87 -41.10
CA ASP A 470 17.77 -33.54 -42.32
C ASP A 470 17.25 -32.52 -43.34
N ALA A 471 18.09 -32.20 -44.33
CA ALA A 471 17.73 -31.29 -45.42
C ALA A 471 16.58 -31.81 -46.29
N SER A 472 16.33 -33.13 -46.33
CA SER A 472 15.26 -33.71 -47.14
C SER A 472 13.89 -33.45 -46.51
N ALA A 473 13.80 -33.49 -45.17
CA ALA A 473 12.58 -33.22 -44.41
C ALA A 473 12.12 -31.76 -44.53
N HIS A 474 13.06 -30.82 -44.68
CA HIS A 474 12.79 -29.37 -44.75
C HIS A 474 12.91 -28.79 -46.16
N LYS A 475 12.90 -29.64 -47.19
CA LYS A 475 13.16 -29.23 -48.59
C LYS A 475 12.22 -28.14 -49.08
N THR A 476 10.92 -28.25 -48.78
CA THR A 476 9.90 -27.27 -49.19
C THR A 476 10.12 -25.88 -48.58
N GLU A 477 10.49 -25.84 -47.30
CA GLU A 477 10.79 -24.60 -46.57
C GLU A 477 12.11 -24.00 -47.06
N LEU A 478 13.10 -24.84 -47.38
CA LEU A 478 14.37 -24.41 -47.92
C LEU A 478 14.23 -23.79 -49.32
N ASP A 479 13.50 -24.46 -50.22
CA ASP A 479 13.29 -24.01 -51.59
C ASP A 479 12.52 -22.68 -51.63
N THR A 480 11.55 -22.50 -50.73
CA THR A 480 10.79 -21.24 -50.61
C THR A 480 11.64 -20.09 -50.06
N VAL A 481 12.47 -20.33 -49.05
CA VAL A 481 13.40 -19.32 -48.52
C VAL A 481 14.44 -18.92 -49.56
N LEU A 482 15.01 -19.88 -50.30
CA LEU A 482 15.96 -19.62 -51.39
C LEU A 482 15.31 -18.85 -52.54
N ALA A 483 14.09 -19.21 -52.94
CA ALA A 483 13.33 -18.49 -53.95
C ALA A 483 13.04 -17.04 -53.53
N LYS A 484 12.73 -16.80 -52.25
CA LYS A 484 12.55 -15.45 -51.71
C LYS A 484 13.85 -14.65 -51.60
N ALA A 485 15.00 -15.30 -51.40
CA ALA A 485 16.31 -14.64 -51.30
C ALA A 485 16.92 -14.30 -52.67
N GLY A 486 16.58 -15.07 -53.71
CA GLY A 486 17.06 -14.85 -55.08
C GLY A 486 16.26 -13.82 -55.89
N ASN A 487 15.08 -13.43 -55.40
CA ASN A 487 14.25 -12.32 -55.90
C ASN A 487 14.53 -11.06 -55.08
#